data_AF-A0A938EQZ6-F1
#
_entry.id   AF-A0A938EQZ6-F1
#
_cell.length_a   1.000
_cell.length_b   1.000
_cell.length_c   1.000
_cell.angle_alpha   90.00
_cell.angle_beta   90.00
_cell.angle_gamma   90.00
#
_symmetry.space_group_name_H-M   'P 1'
#
loop_
_entity.id
_entity.type
_entity.pdbx_description
1 polymer ?
#
loop_
_entity_poly.entity_id
_entity_poly.type
_entity_poly.pdbx_seq_one_letter_code
_entity_poly.pdbx_strand_id
1 'polypeptide(L)'
;MRGKVAPPRRYHGAMRIAVGSDMREPVTDAVIAWLREQGHELVLIGPLVDGDETEWAEASAATARAVTDGGADAAVLFCWSGTGACIAANKVA
;
A
#
# COMPACT_ATOMS: atom_id res chain seq x y z
N MET A 1 -23.52 -4.60 22.46
CA MET A 1 -23.84 -3.37 21.71
C MET A 1 -22.66 -3.03 20.81
N ARG A 2 -22.72 -3.34 19.51
CA ARG A 2 -21.70 -2.91 18.56
C ARG A 2 -21.97 -1.44 18.24
N GLY A 3 -21.09 -0.54 18.69
CA GLY A 3 -21.20 0.87 18.37
C GLY A 3 -21.21 1.04 16.85
N LYS A 4 -22.13 1.86 16.34
CA LYS A 4 -22.15 2.25 14.92
C LYS A 4 -20.86 3.04 14.66
N VAL A 5 -19.85 2.36 14.11
CA VAL A 5 -18.68 3.04 13.56
C VAL A 5 -19.21 3.92 12.42
N ALA A 6 -18.99 5.23 12.52
CA ALA A 6 -19.37 6.15 11.45
C ALA A 6 -18.70 5.70 10.15
N PRO A 7 -19.38 5.78 8.99
CA PRO A 7 -18.75 5.43 7.74
C PRO A 7 -17.50 6.30 7.54
N PRO A 8 -16.39 5.72 7.04
CA PRO A 8 -15.17 6.47 6.83
C PRO A 8 -15.47 7.68 5.92
N ARG A 9 -14.86 8.81 6.27
CA ARG A 9 -14.92 10.05 5.49
C ARG A 9 -14.41 9.72 4.08
N ARG A 10 -15.24 9.87 3.03
CA ARG A 10 -14.83 9.58 1.66
C ARG A 10 -13.74 10.58 1.24
N TYR A 11 -12.50 10.12 1.18
CA TYR A 11 -11.46 10.79 0.40
C TYR A 11 -11.90 10.72 -1.08
N HIS A 12 -11.59 11.75 -1.86
CA HIS A 12 -12.08 11.97 -3.23
C HIS A 12 -12.09 10.71 -4.10
N GLY A 13 -13.23 10.37 -4.72
CA GLY A 13 -13.34 9.41 -5.84
C GLY A 13 -12.76 8.01 -5.64
N ALA A 14 -12.89 7.16 -6.66
CA ALA A 14 -12.04 5.98 -6.78
C ALA A 14 -10.61 6.46 -7.10
N MET A 15 -9.60 5.82 -6.50
CA MET A 15 -8.18 6.16 -6.67
C MET A 15 -7.42 4.90 -7.06
N ARG A 16 -6.27 5.08 -7.71
CA ARG A 16 -5.28 4.02 -7.90
C ARG A 16 -4.24 4.11 -6.80
N ILE A 17 -4.14 3.05 -5.99
CA ILE A 17 -3.27 3.02 -4.81
C ILE A 17 -2.22 1.93 -5.00
N ALA A 18 -0.95 2.30 -4.95
CA ALA A 18 0.14 1.35 -4.86
C ALA A 18 0.22 0.81 -3.43
N VAL A 19 0.19 -0.51 -3.27
CA VAL A 19 0.33 -1.18 -1.98
C VAL A 19 1.57 -2.05 -2.05
N GLY A 20 2.55 -1.73 -1.21
CA GLY A 20 3.83 -2.44 -1.16
C GLY A 20 4.08 -3.05 0.20
N SER A 21 4.71 -4.22 0.20
CA SER A 21 5.29 -4.79 1.42
C SER A 21 6.56 -5.57 1.12
N ASP A 22 7.32 -5.89 2.16
CA ASP A 22 8.43 -6.85 2.16
C ASP A 22 8.01 -8.25 2.62
N MET A 23 6.76 -8.41 3.07
CA MET A 23 6.18 -9.67 3.53
C MET A 23 4.67 -9.70 3.27
N ARG A 24 4.10 -10.89 3.15
CA ARG A 24 2.65 -11.08 3.06
C ARG A 24 2.09 -11.53 4.41
N GLU A 25 1.47 -10.60 5.11
CA GLU A 25 0.94 -10.83 6.46
C GLU A 25 -0.58 -10.57 6.52
N PRO A 26 -1.32 -11.12 7.51
CA PRO A 26 -2.77 -10.93 7.61
C PRO A 26 -3.23 -9.46 7.60
N VAL A 27 -2.40 -8.54 8.11
CA VAL A 27 -2.68 -7.10 8.07
C VAL A 27 -2.66 -6.53 6.65
N THR A 28 -1.74 -7.00 5.81
CA THR A 28 -1.64 -6.56 4.41
C THR A 28 -2.89 -7.00 3.64
N ASP A 29 -3.34 -8.23 3.85
CA ASP A 29 -4.58 -8.75 3.26
C ASP A 29 -5.82 -8.00 3.73
N ALA A 30 -5.90 -7.71 5.02
CA ALA A 30 -7.02 -6.95 5.58
C ALA A 30 -7.11 -5.54 4.96
N VAL A 31 -5.97 -4.86 4.80
CA VAL A 31 -5.95 -3.52 4.19
C VAL A 31 -6.25 -3.58 2.69
N ILE A 32 -5.70 -4.56 1.96
CA ILE A 32 -5.99 -4.77 0.53
C ILE A 32 -7.50 -5.00 0.32
N ALA A 33 -8.11 -5.88 1.12
CA ALA A 33 -9.54 -6.14 1.06
C ALA A 33 -10.35 -4.87 1.36
N TRP A 34 -10.01 -4.16 2.42
CA TRP A 34 -10.70 -2.93 2.80
C TRP A 34 -10.60 -1.83 1.72
N LEU A 35 -9.43 -1.61 1.14
CA LEU A 35 -9.24 -0.61 0.08
C LEU A 35 -10.05 -0.97 -1.19
N ARG A 36 -10.10 -2.26 -1.55
CA ARG A 36 -10.96 -2.74 -2.66
C ARG A 36 -12.44 -2.53 -2.36
N GLU A 37 -12.88 -2.78 -1.13
CA GLU A 37 -14.27 -2.51 -0.69
C GLU A 37 -14.63 -1.02 -0.76
N GLN A 38 -13.65 -0.12 -0.58
CA GLN A 38 -13.85 1.32 -0.76
C GLN A 38 -13.91 1.75 -2.24
N GLY A 39 -13.65 0.83 -3.18
CA GLY A 39 -13.71 1.09 -4.62
C GLY A 39 -12.41 1.61 -5.22
N HIS A 40 -11.26 1.41 -4.56
CA HIS A 40 -9.96 1.78 -5.10
C HIS A 40 -9.40 0.67 -6.03
N GLU A 41 -8.67 1.08 -7.07
CA GLU A 41 -7.83 0.20 -7.86
C GLU A 41 -6.49 0.01 -7.15
N LEU A 42 -5.98 -1.21 -7.05
CA LEU A 42 -4.73 -1.49 -6.34
C LEU A 42 -3.64 -2.01 -7.28
N VAL A 43 -2.44 -1.48 -7.11
CA VAL A 43 -1.20 -2.02 -7.69
C VAL A 43 -0.42 -2.67 -6.56
N LEU A 44 -0.30 -4.00 -6.58
CA LEU A 44 0.42 -4.75 -5.54
C LEU A 44 1.90 -4.89 -5.91
N ILE A 45 2.79 -4.67 -4.94
CA ILE A 45 4.24 -4.64 -5.15
C ILE A 45 4.95 -5.47 -4.07
N GLY A 46 6.01 -6.17 -4.46
CA GLY A 46 6.78 -7.05 -3.58
C GLY A 46 6.01 -8.33 -3.25
N PRO A 47 6.32 -8.99 -2.12
CA PRO A 47 5.70 -10.26 -1.70
C PRO A 47 4.17 -10.29 -1.55
N LEU A 48 3.48 -9.17 -1.82
CA LEU A 48 2.03 -9.15 -2.01
C LEU A 48 1.59 -9.83 -3.32
N VAL A 49 2.52 -10.00 -4.27
CA VAL A 49 2.37 -10.78 -5.50
C VAL A 49 2.99 -12.16 -5.29
N ASP A 50 2.27 -13.22 -5.67
CA ASP A 50 2.72 -14.60 -5.45
C ASP A 50 4.07 -14.88 -6.13
N GLY A 51 5.03 -15.37 -5.36
CA GLY A 51 6.38 -15.71 -5.83
C GLY A 51 7.35 -14.53 -5.93
N ASP A 52 6.96 -13.33 -5.52
CA ASP A 52 7.84 -12.19 -5.38
C ASP A 52 8.54 -12.22 -4.00
N GLU A 53 9.87 -12.10 -3.98
CA GLU A 53 10.71 -12.09 -2.77
C GLU A 53 11.48 -10.77 -2.63
N THR A 54 11.00 -9.70 -3.26
CA THR A 54 11.65 -8.38 -3.26
C THR A 54 11.84 -7.86 -1.83
N GLU A 55 13.07 -7.49 -1.49
CA GLU A 55 13.41 -6.98 -0.16
C GLU A 55 12.83 -5.59 0.11
N TRP A 56 12.71 -5.25 1.40
CA TRP A 56 12.00 -4.06 1.87
C TRP A 56 12.41 -2.74 1.22
N ALA A 57 13.71 -2.54 0.94
CA ALA A 57 14.19 -1.29 0.39
C ALA A 57 13.72 -1.10 -1.05
N GLU A 58 13.77 -2.17 -1.84
CA GLU A 58 13.36 -2.16 -3.25
C GLU A 58 11.83 -2.13 -3.37
N ALA A 59 11.11 -2.94 -2.59
CA ALA A 59 9.65 -2.91 -2.57
C ALA A 59 9.12 -1.53 -2.17
N SER A 60 9.76 -0.88 -1.19
CA SER A 60 9.39 0.48 -0.76
C SER A 60 9.69 1.54 -1.82
N ALA A 61 10.84 1.47 -2.47
CA ALA A 61 11.20 2.38 -3.55
C ALA A 61 10.30 2.21 -4.78
N ALA A 62 10.01 0.96 -5.19
CA ALA A 62 9.11 0.66 -6.30
C ALA A 62 7.69 1.19 -6.04
N THR A 63 7.20 1.05 -4.81
CA THR A 63 5.89 1.56 -4.42
C THR A 63 5.82 3.09 -4.42
N ALA A 64 6.89 3.76 -3.99
CA ALA A 64 6.97 5.22 -4.11
C ALA A 64 7.10 5.68 -5.57
N ARG A 65 7.87 4.96 -6.40
CA ARG A 65 7.99 5.23 -7.85
C ARG A 65 6.67 5.12 -8.57
N ALA A 66 5.81 4.17 -8.19
CA ALA A 66 4.47 4.08 -8.76
C ALA A 66 3.70 5.41 -8.61
N VAL A 67 3.92 6.18 -7.54
CA VAL A 67 3.32 7.51 -7.36
C VAL A 67 4.06 8.57 -8.17
N THR A 68 5.40 8.65 -8.07
CA THR A 68 6.16 9.72 -8.73
C THR A 68 6.12 9.63 -10.25
N ASP A 69 6.02 8.41 -10.81
CA ASP A 69 5.85 8.15 -12.24
C ASP A 69 4.40 8.35 -12.73
N GLY A 70 3.46 8.70 -11.83
CA GLY A 70 2.04 8.85 -12.16
C GLY A 70 1.29 7.54 -12.40
N GLY A 71 1.89 6.40 -12.03
CA GLY A 71 1.27 5.07 -12.09
C GLY A 71 0.23 4.81 -11.01
N ALA A 72 0.21 5.61 -9.94
CA ALA A 72 -0.74 5.59 -8.83
C ALA A 72 -0.92 7.00 -8.24
N ASP A 73 -2.08 7.26 -7.65
CA ASP A 73 -2.41 8.55 -7.00
C ASP A 73 -1.85 8.63 -5.58
N ALA A 74 -1.67 7.48 -4.92
CA ALA A 74 -1.17 7.36 -3.56
C ALA A 74 -0.48 6.02 -3.34
N ALA A 75 0.28 5.92 -2.24
CA ALA A 75 0.95 4.69 -1.81
C ALA A 75 0.65 4.35 -0.34
N VAL A 76 0.53 3.06 -0.06
CA VAL A 76 0.50 2.46 1.28
C VAL A 76 1.63 1.46 1.37
N LEU A 77 2.48 1.62 2.39
CA LEU A 77 3.69 0.82 2.58
C LEU A 77 3.61 0.04 3.88
N PHE A 78 3.97 -1.23 3.81
CA PHE A 78 4.10 -2.10 4.96
C PHE A 78 5.54 -2.60 5.07
N CYS A 79 6.15 -2.33 6.21
CA CYS A 79 7.23 -3.16 6.73
C CYS A 79 7.00 -3.31 8.23
N TRP A 80 7.89 -4.01 8.93
CA TRP A 80 7.73 -4.26 10.37
C TRP A 80 7.43 -2.99 11.19
N SER A 81 8.28 -1.96 11.09
CA SER A 81 8.13 -0.70 11.84
C SER A 81 7.65 0.49 11.01
N GLY A 82 7.62 0.35 9.68
CA GLY A 82 7.42 1.46 8.75
C GLY A 82 8.63 2.40 8.59
N THR A 83 9.60 2.40 9.50
CA THR A 83 10.72 3.37 9.49
C THR A 83 11.61 3.21 8.26
N GLY A 84 12.07 1.98 7.98
CA GLY A 84 12.91 1.70 6.81
C GLY A 84 12.18 2.00 5.51
N ALA A 85 10.92 1.59 5.40
CA ALA A 85 10.09 1.85 4.23
C ALA A 85 9.95 3.35 3.94
N CYS A 86 9.68 4.17 4.96
CA CYS A 86 9.63 5.62 4.82
C CYS A 86 10.95 6.22 4.36
N ILE A 87 12.10 5.73 4.86
CA ILE A 87 13.41 6.20 4.41
C ILE A 87 13.59 5.90 2.92
N ALA A 88 13.37 4.65 2.49
CA ALA A 88 13.54 4.24 1.10
C ALA A 88 12.59 4.97 0.14
N ALA A 89 11.31 5.09 0.51
CA ALA A 89 10.30 5.79 -0.26
C ALA A 89 10.66 7.26 -0.53
N ASN A 90 11.20 7.96 0.48
CA ASN A 90 11.60 9.36 0.36
C ASN A 90 12.96 9.57 -0.35
N LYS A 91 13.60 8.52 -0.86
CA LYS A 91 14.78 8.62 -1.74
C LYS A 91 14.45 8.50 -3.22
N VAL A 92 13.19 8.33 -3.56
CA VAL A 92 12.70 8.37 -4.94
C VAL A 92 12.56 9.82 -5.39
N ALA A 93 12.91 10.10 -6.65
CA ALA A 93 12.88 11.43 -7.29
C ALA A 93 11.54 11.71 -7.95
#